data_AF-A0AB35L912-F1
#
_entry.id   AF-A0AB35L912-F1
#
_cell.length_a   1.000
_cell.length_b   1.000
_cell.length_c   1.000
_cell.angle_alpha   90.00
_cell.angle_beta   90.00
_cell.angle_gamma   90.00
#
_symmetry.space_group_name_H-M   'P 1'
#
loop_
_entity.id
_entity.type
_entity.pdbx_description
1 polymer ?
#
loop_
_entity_poly.entity_id
_entity_poly.type
_entity_poly.pdbx_seq_one_letter_code
_entity_poly.pdbx_strand_id
1 'polypeptide(L)'
;MKRLLLAFCLAPALVMADNAPLNISEIAKDYCEITGQALSEAYSTDKTSSELTQSTIAKLKSENVDLKQLATVESDLRENLTSAIDTVRSNKSKFANEADFNKSLNDSISACKIQTELLLNKS
;
A
#
# COMPACT_ATOMS: atom_id res chain seq x y z
N MET A 1 55.63 -12.36 32.39
CA MET A 1 54.15 -12.45 32.42
C MET A 1 53.64 -12.36 30.99
N LYS A 2 53.03 -13.44 30.49
CA LYS A 2 52.52 -13.60 29.12
C LYS A 2 51.04 -13.26 29.13
N ARG A 3 50.67 -12.04 28.71
CA ARG A 3 49.26 -11.67 28.49
C ARG A 3 48.96 -11.78 27.00
N LEU A 4 48.68 -13.02 26.59
CA LEU A 4 47.99 -13.37 25.35
C LEU A 4 46.52 -13.02 25.55
N LEU A 5 46.11 -11.80 25.22
CA LEU A 5 44.71 -11.46 25.09
C LEU A 5 44.60 -10.37 24.02
N LEU A 6 44.16 -10.78 22.84
CA LEU A 6 43.05 -10.17 22.11
C LEU A 6 42.79 -11.10 20.94
N ALA A 7 42.17 -12.23 21.29
CA ALA A 7 41.54 -13.10 20.32
C ALA A 7 40.54 -12.24 19.55
N PHE A 8 40.80 -12.20 18.24
CA PHE A 8 39.98 -11.69 17.18
C PHE A 8 38.63 -12.41 17.23
N CYS A 9 37.74 -11.99 18.12
CA CYS A 9 36.37 -12.48 18.12
C CYS A 9 35.66 -11.69 17.03
N LEU A 10 35.56 -12.34 15.87
CA LEU A 10 34.74 -11.97 14.74
C LEU A 10 33.41 -11.40 15.25
N ALA A 11 33.31 -10.07 15.27
CA ALA A 11 32.01 -9.44 15.31
C ALA A 11 31.26 -10.02 14.10
N PRO A 12 30.03 -10.55 14.28
CA PRO A 12 29.19 -10.78 13.14
C PRO A 12 29.20 -9.47 12.36
N ALA A 13 29.52 -9.54 11.07
CA ALA A 13 29.27 -8.43 10.18
C ALA A 13 27.78 -8.13 10.33
N LEU A 14 27.47 -7.12 11.13
CA LEU A 14 26.19 -6.44 11.06
C LEU A 14 26.21 -5.85 9.67
N VAL A 15 25.71 -6.63 8.71
CA VAL A 15 25.12 -6.08 7.51
C VAL A 15 24.04 -5.18 8.06
N MET A 16 24.38 -3.90 8.19
CA MET A 16 23.39 -2.85 8.29
C MET A 16 22.52 -3.05 7.06
N ALA A 17 21.34 -3.64 7.26
CA ALA A 17 20.25 -3.48 6.31
C ALA A 17 19.91 -2.00 6.32
N ASP A 18 20.66 -1.22 5.55
CA ASP A 18 20.32 0.16 5.25
C ASP A 18 18.91 0.15 4.62
N ASN A 19 18.04 1.06 5.09
CA ASN A 19 16.78 1.51 4.48
C ASN A 19 15.42 0.95 4.96
N ALA A 20 15.29 0.39 6.16
CA ALA A 20 13.99 -0.14 6.64
C ALA A 20 12.85 0.88 6.89
N PRO A 21 13.06 2.11 7.43
CA PRO A 21 11.93 3.02 7.75
C PRO A 21 11.37 3.81 6.55
N LEU A 22 12.25 4.24 5.63
CA LEU A 22 11.85 5.04 4.47
C LEU A 22 11.02 4.22 3.48
N ASN A 23 11.36 2.94 3.30
CA ASN A 23 10.64 2.04 2.40
C ASN A 23 9.24 1.69 2.93
N ILE A 24 9.05 1.53 4.24
CA ILE A 24 7.74 1.19 4.82
C ILE A 24 6.71 2.29 4.59
N SER A 25 7.06 3.55 4.90
CA SER A 25 6.14 4.67 4.73
C SER A 25 5.83 4.93 3.25
N GLU A 26 6.82 4.74 2.37
CA GLU A 26 6.63 4.86 0.92
C GLU A 26 5.73 3.75 0.36
N ILE A 27 5.96 2.48 0.71
CA ILE A 27 5.09 1.35 0.32
C ILE A 27 3.65 1.58 0.80
N ALA A 28 3.47 1.97 2.06
CA ALA A 28 2.14 2.23 2.62
C ALA A 28 1.44 3.39 1.89
N LYS A 29 2.18 4.47 1.65
CA LYS A 29 1.70 5.63 0.90
C LYS A 29 1.27 5.22 -0.50
N ASP A 30 2.14 4.57 -1.26
CA ASP A 30 1.89 4.26 -2.67
C ASP A 30 0.75 3.24 -2.80
N TYR A 31 0.71 2.21 -1.96
CA TYR A 31 -0.40 1.26 -1.94
C TYR A 31 -1.74 1.97 -1.71
N CYS A 32 -1.83 2.79 -0.66
CA CYS A 32 -3.09 3.44 -0.29
C CYS A 32 -3.49 4.57 -1.25
N GLU A 33 -2.54 5.32 -1.80
CA GLU A 33 -2.83 6.38 -2.77
C GLU A 33 -3.24 5.81 -4.14
N ILE A 34 -2.55 4.78 -4.64
CA ILE A 34 -2.87 4.17 -5.94
C ILE A 34 -4.22 3.46 -5.89
N THR A 35 -4.51 2.73 -4.81
CA THR A 35 -5.83 2.11 -4.62
C THR A 35 -6.92 3.17 -4.41
N GLY A 36 -6.63 4.22 -3.64
CA GLY A 36 -7.51 5.37 -3.47
C GLY A 36 -7.84 6.08 -4.79
N GLN A 37 -6.84 6.30 -5.65
CA GLN A 37 -7.04 6.89 -6.98
C GLN A 37 -8.01 6.05 -7.82
N ALA A 38 -7.91 4.72 -7.76
CA ALA A 38 -8.85 3.83 -8.46
C ALA A 38 -10.31 4.06 -8.00
N LEU A 39 -10.52 4.29 -6.71
CA LEU A 39 -11.84 4.59 -6.14
C LEU A 39 -12.33 5.99 -6.52
N SER A 40 -11.43 6.96 -6.61
CA SER A 40 -11.75 8.29 -7.15
C SER A 40 -12.18 8.21 -8.62
N GLU A 41 -11.44 7.47 -9.44
CA GLU A 41 -11.78 7.24 -10.85
C GLU A 41 -13.07 6.42 -11.02
N ALA A 42 -13.34 5.47 -10.12
CA ALA A 42 -14.60 4.73 -10.10
C ALA A 42 -15.81 5.64 -9.84
N TYR A 43 -15.62 6.71 -9.07
CA TYR A 43 -16.65 7.71 -8.84
C TYR A 43 -16.82 8.63 -10.06
N SER A 44 -15.74 9.11 -10.65
CA SER A 44 -15.77 10.21 -11.63
C SER A 44 -15.82 9.77 -13.10
N THR A 45 -15.54 8.51 -13.41
CA THR A 45 -15.43 8.02 -14.81
C THR A 45 -16.31 6.80 -15.10
N ASP A 46 -16.50 6.52 -16.39
CA ASP A 46 -17.22 5.34 -16.89
C ASP A 46 -16.30 4.14 -17.21
N LYS A 47 -15.00 4.20 -16.84
CA LYS A 47 -14.08 3.07 -17.01
C LYS A 47 -14.63 1.82 -16.33
N THR A 48 -14.49 0.65 -16.91
CA THR A 48 -14.99 -0.60 -16.30
C THR A 48 -14.21 -0.98 -15.03
N SER A 49 -14.79 -1.81 -14.15
CA SER A 49 -14.08 -2.32 -12.96
C SER A 49 -12.81 -3.10 -13.34
N SER A 50 -12.83 -3.79 -14.49
CA SER A 50 -11.69 -4.52 -15.01
C SER A 50 -10.56 -3.58 -15.45
N GLU A 51 -10.88 -2.51 -16.18
CA GLU A 51 -9.88 -1.51 -16.60
C GLU A 51 -9.21 -0.85 -15.40
N LEU A 52 -10.00 -0.36 -14.44
CA LEU A 52 -9.48 0.29 -13.23
C LEU A 52 -8.61 -0.68 -12.43
N THR A 53 -9.08 -1.90 -12.20
CA THR A 53 -8.33 -2.90 -11.41
C THR A 53 -7.02 -3.29 -12.10
N GLN A 54 -7.04 -3.48 -13.42
CA GLN A 54 -5.83 -3.77 -14.19
C GLN A 54 -4.83 -2.61 -14.13
N SER A 55 -5.28 -1.36 -14.29
CA SER A 55 -4.40 -0.20 -14.22
C SER A 55 -3.82 0.00 -12.82
N THR A 56 -4.61 -0.22 -11.77
CA THR A 56 -4.15 -0.14 -10.37
C THR A 56 -3.07 -1.18 -10.09
N ILE A 57 -3.28 -2.44 -10.45
CA ILE A 57 -2.30 -3.50 -10.25
C ILE A 57 -1.01 -3.22 -11.04
N ALA A 58 -1.13 -2.76 -12.29
CA ALA A 58 0.03 -2.39 -13.10
C ALA A 58 0.82 -1.25 -12.46
N LYS A 59 0.13 -0.24 -11.91
CA LYS A 59 0.75 0.91 -11.25
C LYS A 59 1.44 0.52 -9.94
N LEU A 60 0.82 -0.33 -9.12
CA LEU A 60 1.47 -0.87 -7.91
C LEU A 60 2.76 -1.64 -8.25
N LYS A 61 2.74 -2.44 -9.32
CA LYS A 61 3.94 -3.13 -9.79
C LYS A 61 5.03 -2.17 -10.28
N SER A 62 4.67 -1.08 -10.97
CA SER A 62 5.65 -0.10 -11.43
C SER A 62 6.29 0.70 -10.30
N GLU A 63 5.56 0.91 -9.19
CA GLU A 63 6.12 1.52 -7.97
C GLU A 63 6.82 0.50 -7.05
N ASN A 64 7.05 -0.73 -7.52
CA ASN A 64 7.69 -1.80 -6.74
C ASN A 64 6.99 -2.15 -5.41
N VAL A 65 5.67 -1.96 -5.33
CA VAL A 65 4.89 -2.37 -4.16
C VAL A 65 4.82 -3.91 -4.10
N ASP A 66 5.52 -4.49 -3.13
CA ASP A 66 5.53 -5.94 -2.91
C ASP A 66 4.28 -6.38 -2.14
N LEU A 67 3.32 -6.96 -2.85
CA LEU A 67 2.08 -7.47 -2.27
C LEU A 67 2.30 -8.51 -1.17
N LYS A 68 3.42 -9.26 -1.19
CA LYS A 68 3.72 -10.24 -0.14
C LYS A 68 3.98 -9.57 1.21
N GLN A 69 4.63 -8.41 1.21
CA GLN A 69 4.85 -7.62 2.43
C GLN A 69 3.52 -7.09 2.98
N LEU A 70 2.53 -6.89 2.11
CA LEU A 70 1.18 -6.49 2.47
C LEU A 70 0.27 -7.68 2.83
N ALA A 71 0.84 -8.87 3.03
CA ALA A 71 0.11 -10.11 3.33
C ALA A 71 -1.04 -10.38 2.34
N THR A 72 -0.84 -10.04 1.07
CA THR A 72 -1.85 -10.23 0.01
C THR A 72 -1.23 -10.82 -1.26
N VAL A 73 -2.09 -11.24 -2.18
CA VAL A 73 -1.73 -11.73 -3.51
C VAL A 73 -2.58 -11.03 -4.57
N GLU A 74 -2.14 -11.09 -5.82
CA GLU A 74 -2.80 -10.33 -6.90
C GLU A 74 -4.27 -10.72 -7.11
N SER A 75 -4.63 -12.00 -6.94
CA SER A 75 -6.03 -12.45 -7.05
C SER A 75 -6.93 -11.76 -6.04
N ASP A 76 -6.49 -11.74 -4.78
CA ASP A 76 -7.25 -11.19 -3.66
C ASP A 76 -7.34 -9.67 -3.79
N LEU A 77 -6.24 -9.02 -4.18
CA LEU A 77 -6.24 -7.60 -4.48
C LEU A 77 -7.21 -7.27 -5.62
N ARG A 78 -7.25 -8.08 -6.68
CA ARG A 78 -8.16 -7.88 -7.81
C ARG A 78 -9.63 -8.01 -7.41
N GLU A 79 -9.96 -9.00 -6.59
CA GLU A 79 -11.31 -9.20 -6.06
C GLU A 79 -11.71 -8.05 -5.14
N ASN A 80 -10.84 -7.67 -4.20
CA ASN A 80 -11.07 -6.57 -3.26
C ASN A 80 -11.26 -5.23 -3.98
N LEU A 81 -10.42 -4.92 -4.99
CA LEU A 81 -10.56 -3.71 -5.79
C LEU A 81 -11.87 -3.70 -6.57
N THR A 82 -12.24 -4.82 -7.19
CA THR A 82 -13.50 -4.93 -7.93
C THR A 82 -14.70 -4.66 -7.01
N SER A 83 -14.72 -5.30 -5.84
CA SER A 83 -15.76 -5.10 -4.82
C SER A 83 -15.83 -3.66 -4.32
N ALA A 84 -14.68 -3.03 -4.06
CA ALA A 84 -14.61 -1.64 -3.63
C ALA A 84 -15.09 -0.66 -4.71
N ILE A 85 -14.70 -0.88 -5.97
CA ILE A 85 -15.15 -0.09 -7.14
C ILE A 85 -16.68 -0.19 -7.28
N ASP A 86 -17.24 -1.40 -7.21
CA ASP A 86 -18.68 -1.62 -7.34
C ASP A 86 -19.44 -1.00 -6.16
N THR A 87 -18.85 -1.02 -4.96
CA THR A 87 -19.37 -0.33 -3.78
C THR A 87 -19.38 1.19 -3.98
N VAL A 88 -18.31 1.79 -4.50
CA VAL A 88 -18.28 3.23 -4.81
C VAL A 88 -19.40 3.59 -5.78
N ARG A 89 -19.56 2.82 -6.85
CA ARG A 89 -20.60 3.09 -7.88
C ARG A 89 -22.00 2.95 -7.34
N SER A 90 -22.30 1.87 -6.62
CA SER A 90 -23.62 1.65 -6.02
C SER A 90 -23.98 2.69 -4.97
N ASN A 91 -22.99 3.34 -4.35
CA ASN A 91 -23.19 4.39 -3.36
C ASN A 91 -22.95 5.81 -3.90
N LYS A 92 -22.68 5.99 -5.20
CA LYS A 92 -22.36 7.29 -5.81
C LYS A 92 -23.41 8.35 -5.47
N SER A 93 -24.69 7.99 -5.51
CA SER A 93 -25.82 8.88 -5.21
C SER A 93 -25.97 9.27 -3.74
N LYS A 94 -25.20 8.66 -2.82
CA LYS A 94 -25.21 9.00 -1.38
C LYS A 94 -24.34 10.22 -1.07
N PHE A 95 -23.44 10.60 -1.98
CA PHE A 95 -22.62 11.79 -1.86
C PHE A 95 -23.28 12.94 -2.61
N ALA A 96 -23.24 14.15 -2.07
CA ALA A 96 -23.87 15.29 -2.72
C ALA A 96 -23.11 15.70 -4.01
N ASN A 97 -21.80 15.46 -4.06
CA ASN A 97 -20.93 15.72 -5.21
C ASN A 97 -19.59 14.95 -5.05
N GLU A 98 -18.75 15.05 -6.07
CA GLU A 98 -17.43 14.44 -6.11
C GLU A 98 -16.47 14.96 -5.01
N ALA A 99 -16.55 16.25 -4.68
CA ALA A 99 -15.67 16.82 -3.64
C ALA A 99 -15.98 16.23 -2.26
N ASP A 100 -17.26 16.03 -1.94
CA ASP A 100 -17.68 15.37 -0.70
C ASP A 100 -17.24 13.90 -0.65
N PHE A 101 -17.35 13.19 -1.78
CA PHE A 101 -16.82 11.83 -1.88
C PHE A 101 -15.29 11.79 -1.67
N ASN A 102 -14.54 12.63 -2.38
CA ASN A 102 -13.09 12.66 -2.30
C ASN A 102 -12.60 13.06 -0.90
N LYS A 103 -13.35 13.89 -0.17
CA LYS A 103 -13.07 14.18 1.24
C LYS A 103 -13.13 12.91 2.10
N SER A 104 -14.21 12.15 2.04
CA SER A 104 -14.34 10.88 2.78
C SER A 104 -13.33 9.82 2.31
N LEU A 105 -13.00 9.81 1.02
CA LEU A 105 -11.97 8.94 0.47
C LEU A 105 -10.59 9.28 1.02
N ASN A 106 -10.24 10.57 1.13
CA ASN A 106 -8.95 11.00 1.69
C ASN A 106 -8.79 10.62 3.17
N ASP A 107 -9.88 10.67 3.95
CA ASP A 107 -9.89 10.16 5.33
C ASP A 107 -9.60 8.63 5.34
N SER A 108 -10.21 7.89 4.41
CA SER A 108 -10.00 6.45 4.25
C SER A 108 -8.58 6.11 3.79
N ILE A 109 -8.00 6.88 2.86
CA ILE A 109 -6.60 6.75 2.43
C ILE A 109 -5.66 7.00 3.60
N SER A 110 -5.93 8.02 4.42
CA SER A 110 -5.11 8.33 5.60
C SER A 110 -5.16 7.18 6.63
N ALA A 111 -6.35 6.62 6.87
CA ALA A 111 -6.52 5.45 7.73
C ALA A 111 -5.85 4.18 7.16
N CYS A 112 -5.90 3.99 5.83
CA CYS A 112 -5.19 2.91 5.14
C CYS A 112 -3.68 3.01 5.39
N LYS A 113 -3.08 4.19 5.20
CA LYS A 113 -1.64 4.40 5.38
C LYS A 113 -1.19 3.99 6.78
N ILE A 114 -1.89 4.47 7.82
CA ILE A 114 -1.59 4.12 9.21
C ILE A 114 -1.67 2.60 9.42
N GLN A 115 -2.73 1.96 8.93
CA GLN A 115 -2.90 0.51 9.11
C GLN A 115 -1.83 -0.30 8.36
N THR A 116 -1.48 0.11 7.14
CA THR A 116 -0.46 -0.54 6.33
C THR A 116 0.93 -0.34 6.95
N GLU A 117 1.27 0.84 7.45
CA GLU A 117 2.51 1.07 8.19
C GLU A 117 2.58 0.19 9.44
N LEU A 118 1.47 0.07 10.19
CA LEU A 118 1.41 -0.81 11.36
C LEU A 118 1.55 -2.30 11.01
N LEU A 119 1.04 -2.74 9.86
CA LEU A 119 1.22 -4.10 9.34
C LEU A 119 2.69 -4.36 8.99
N LEU A 120 3.29 -3.45 8.21
CA LEU A 120 4.66 -3.56 7.73
C LEU A 120 5.69 -3.47 8.85
N ASN A 121 5.45 -2.66 9.89
CA ASN A 121 6.32 -2.60 11.07
C ASN A 121 6.27 -3.86 11.97
N LYS A 122 5.26 -4.71 11.79
CA LYS A 122 5.11 -5.98 12.54
C LYS A 122 5.64 -7.19 11.78
N SER A 123 5.93 -7.04 10.49
CA SER A 123 6.35 -8.11 9.57
C SER A 123 7.86 -8.27 9.56
#